data_AF-A0A919YMG5-F1
#
_entry.id   AF-A0A919YMG5-F1
#
_cell.length_a   1.000
_cell.length_b   1.000
_cell.length_c   1.000
_cell.angle_alpha   90.00
_cell.angle_beta   90.00
_cell.angle_gamma   90.00
#
_symmetry.space_group_name_H-M   'P 1'
#
loop_
_entity.id
_entity.type
_entity.pdbx_description
1 polymer ?
#
loop_
_entity_poly.entity_id
_entity_poly.type
_entity_poly.pdbx_seq_one_letter_code
_entity_poly.pdbx_strand_id
1 'polypeptide(L)'
;MEYVGIFGGLTLGILGWFFGREAARKRGGLDEMNNYIWTKARSTSWYFTAAAIYVLMTLELLGVELSIIPALSILLFVHLSSWAVAGLLYSSRLIQNVPNYTIVLSSVIFAFFLLFFVCVSLFTDNWKFLLAAIPPILMNTIIMVIVARKAKRANPNGNGT
;
A
#
# COMPACT_ATOMS: atom_id res chain seq x y z
N MET A 1 26.89 -0.08 -7.61
CA MET A 1 26.27 -0.07 -6.27
C MET A 1 24.79 0.36 -6.31
N GLU A 2 24.37 1.31 -7.17
CA GLU A 2 22.99 1.84 -7.16
C GLU A 2 21.88 0.83 -7.51
N TYR A 3 22.13 -0.08 -8.44
CA TYR A 3 21.12 -1.08 -8.85
C TYR A 3 20.90 -2.20 -7.82
N VAL A 4 21.85 -2.39 -6.89
CA VAL A 4 21.77 -3.43 -5.86
C VAL A 4 20.57 -3.19 -4.94
N GLY A 5 20.25 -1.92 -4.64
CA GLY A 5 19.07 -1.56 -3.85
C GLY A 5 17.75 -1.90 -4.55
N ILE A 6 17.65 -1.63 -5.86
CA ILE A 6 16.45 -1.90 -6.65
C ILE A 6 16.21 -3.41 -6.76
N PHE A 7 17.22 -4.14 -7.26
CA PHE A 7 17.08 -5.59 -7.45
C PHE A 7 17.00 -6.33 -6.11
N GLY A 8 17.75 -5.90 -5.09
CA GLY A 8 17.66 -6.45 -3.74
C GLY A 8 16.29 -6.21 -3.08
N GLY A 9 15.72 -5.00 -3.23
CA GLY A 9 14.37 -4.71 -2.75
C GLY A 9 13.32 -5.55 -3.46
N LEU A 10 13.44 -5.72 -4.78
CA LEU A 10 12.53 -6.53 -5.57
C LEU A 10 12.60 -8.03 -5.20
N THR A 11 13.80 -8.58 -5.04
CA THR A 11 13.97 -9.98 -4.61
C THR A 11 13.43 -10.21 -3.21
N LEU A 12 13.74 -9.35 -2.25
CA LEU A 12 13.20 -9.43 -0.89
C LEU A 12 11.67 -9.29 -0.88
N GLY A 13 11.11 -8.41 -1.72
CA GLY A 13 9.67 -8.25 -1.89
C GLY A 13 8.99 -9.52 -2.41
N ILE A 14 9.56 -10.14 -3.45
CA ILE A 14 9.06 -11.40 -4.01
C ILE A 14 9.15 -12.54 -2.98
N LEU A 15 10.29 -12.66 -2.30
CA LEU A 15 10.50 -13.68 -1.27
C LEU A 15 9.52 -13.48 -0.11
N GLY A 16 9.37 -12.26 0.39
CA GLY A 16 8.42 -11.92 1.46
C GLY A 16 6.99 -12.25 1.06
N TRP A 17 6.57 -11.93 -0.16
CA TRP A 17 5.26 -12.28 -0.68
C TRP A 17 5.06 -13.80 -0.79
N PHE A 18 6.05 -14.53 -1.32
CA PHE A 18 5.99 -15.97 -1.47
C PHE A 18 5.89 -16.69 -0.12
N PHE A 19 6.79 -16.38 0.82
CA PHE A 19 6.78 -16.96 2.16
C PHE A 19 5.54 -16.56 2.96
N GLY A 20 5.07 -15.31 2.82
CA GLY A 20 3.83 -14.85 3.46
C GLY A 20 2.61 -15.64 2.97
N ARG A 21 2.50 -15.85 1.66
CA ARG A 21 1.41 -16.64 1.06
C ARG A 21 1.48 -18.10 1.46
N GLU A 22 2.67 -18.69 1.50
CA GLU A 22 2.85 -20.07 1.95
C GLU A 22 2.48 -20.25 3.43
N ALA A 23 2.84 -19.30 4.29
CA ALA A 23 2.44 -19.31 5.69
C ALA A 23 0.91 -19.15 5.85
N ALA A 24 0.28 -18.30 5.03
CA ALA A 24 -1.18 -18.15 5.02
C ALA A 24 -1.89 -19.43 4.56
N ARG A 25 -1.34 -20.12 3.56
CA ARG A 25 -1.84 -21.42 3.07
C ARG A 25 -1.87 -22.47 4.17
N LYS A 26 -0.77 -22.61 4.92
CA LYS A 26 -0.65 -23.56 6.03
C LYS A 26 -1.65 -23.32 7.17
N ARG A 27 -2.20 -22.10 7.28
CA ARG A 27 -3.16 -21.70 8.32
C ARG A 27 -4.60 -21.63 7.80
N GLY A 28 -4.88 -22.09 6.58
CA GLY A 28 -6.21 -22.00 5.96
C GLY A 28 -6.66 -20.57 5.63
N GLY A 29 -5.75 -19.60 5.59
CA GLY A 29 -6.06 -18.19 5.35
C GLY A 29 -6.25 -17.81 3.87
N LEU A 30 -6.25 -18.80 2.97
CA LEU A 30 -6.55 -18.65 1.54
C LEU A 30 -7.99 -19.08 1.25
N ASP A 31 -8.93 -18.49 1.97
CA ASP A 31 -10.36 -18.71 1.77
C ASP A 31 -10.93 -17.83 0.64
N GLU A 32 -12.21 -18.02 0.34
CA GLU A 32 -12.94 -17.23 -0.66
C GLU A 32 -12.94 -15.73 -0.30
N MET A 33 -13.04 -15.41 0.99
CA MET A 33 -12.99 -14.04 1.50
C MET A 33 -11.64 -13.38 1.18
N ASN A 34 -10.53 -14.06 1.43
CA ASN A 34 -9.20 -13.58 1.09
C ASN A 34 -9.05 -13.38 -0.42
N ASN A 35 -9.56 -14.31 -1.25
CA ASN A 35 -9.53 -14.15 -2.70
C ASN A 35 -10.34 -12.93 -3.17
N TYR A 36 -11.52 -12.72 -2.60
CA TYR A 36 -12.35 -11.54 -2.85
C TYR A 36 -11.62 -10.25 -2.47
N ILE A 37 -11.02 -10.19 -1.27
CA ILE A 37 -10.26 -9.04 -0.77
C ILE A 37 -9.13 -8.66 -1.73
N TRP A 38 -8.28 -9.62 -2.11
CA TRP A 38 -7.11 -9.33 -2.94
C TRP A 38 -7.47 -9.03 -4.39
N THR A 39 -8.56 -9.61 -4.90
CA THR A 39 -9.12 -9.26 -6.22
C THR A 39 -9.66 -7.84 -6.21
N LYS A 40 -10.43 -7.47 -5.18
CA LYS A 40 -10.96 -6.11 -5.04
C LYS A 40 -9.83 -5.10 -4.86
N ALA A 41 -8.83 -5.40 -4.02
CA ALA A 41 -7.66 -4.55 -3.82
C ALA A 41 -6.89 -4.31 -5.12
N ARG A 42 -6.72 -5.34 -5.97
CA ARG A 42 -6.07 -5.20 -7.29
C ARG A 42 -6.90 -4.32 -8.23
N SER A 43 -8.22 -4.49 -8.24
CA SER A 43 -9.08 -3.59 -9.02
C SER A 43 -8.97 -2.15 -8.53
N THR A 44 -8.94 -1.93 -7.21
CA THR A 44 -8.77 -0.61 -6.60
C THR A 44 -7.44 0.03 -6.98
N SER A 45 -6.33 -0.71 -6.97
CA SER A 45 -5.01 -0.15 -7.32
C SER A 45 -4.94 0.36 -8.77
N TRP A 46 -5.67 -0.25 -9.70
CA TRP A 46 -5.75 0.25 -11.07
C TRP A 46 -6.35 1.66 -11.20
N TYR A 47 -7.34 2.02 -10.37
CA TYR A 47 -7.87 3.38 -10.35
C TYR A 47 -6.83 4.39 -9.87
N PHE A 48 -6.04 4.03 -8.83
CA PHE A 48 -4.95 4.87 -8.35
C PHE A 48 -3.82 5.00 -9.38
N THR A 49 -3.47 3.91 -10.07
CA THR A 49 -2.47 3.93 -11.14
C THR A 49 -2.92 4.79 -12.31
N ALA A 50 -4.18 4.67 -12.75
CA ALA A 50 -4.73 5.52 -13.80
C ALA A 50 -4.67 7.00 -13.40
N ALA A 51 -5.10 7.34 -12.17
CA ALA A 51 -5.00 8.70 -11.65
C ALA A 51 -3.54 9.22 -11.65
N ALA A 52 -2.57 8.40 -11.22
CA ALA A 52 -1.17 8.77 -11.25
C ALA A 52 -0.64 9.01 -12.68
N ILE A 53 -1.05 8.19 -13.65
CA ILE A 53 -0.72 8.40 -15.08
C ILE A 53 -1.23 9.77 -15.54
N TYR A 54 -2.50 10.10 -15.26
CA TYR A 54 -3.06 11.40 -15.62
C TYR A 54 -2.31 12.58 -14.99
N VAL A 55 -1.92 12.45 -13.72
CA VAL A 55 -1.14 13.48 -13.02
C VAL A 55 0.23 13.66 -13.67
N LEU A 56 0.97 12.57 -13.91
CA LEU A 56 2.29 12.63 -14.55
C LEU A 56 2.21 13.22 -15.97
N MET A 57 1.22 12.80 -16.77
CA MET A 57 0.98 13.38 -18.10
C MET A 57 0.67 14.88 -18.02
N THR A 58 -0.12 15.31 -17.04
CA THR A 58 -0.46 16.73 -16.86
C THR A 58 0.78 17.54 -16.48
N LEU A 59 1.66 17.01 -15.63
CA LEU A 59 2.90 17.67 -15.25
C LEU A 59 3.82 17.87 -16.47
N GLU A 60 3.98 16.85 -17.32
CA GLU A 60 4.73 16.94 -18.56
C GLU A 60 4.16 18.01 -19.51
N LEU A 61 2.82 18.06 -19.66
CA LEU A 61 2.14 19.09 -20.46
C LEU A 61 2.32 20.52 -19.90
N LEU A 62 2.54 20.67 -18.60
CA LEU A 62 2.85 21.94 -17.95
C LEU A 62 4.34 22.32 -18.05
N GLY A 63 5.15 21.52 -18.75
CA GLY A 63 6.58 21.78 -18.96
C GLY A 63 7.49 21.30 -17.83
N VAL A 64 6.99 20.42 -16.94
CA VAL A 64 7.83 19.74 -15.96
C VAL A 64 8.53 18.58 -16.65
N GLU A 65 9.85 18.66 -16.85
CA GLU A 65 10.63 17.58 -17.44
C GLU A 65 10.67 16.37 -16.50
N LEU A 66 9.94 15.29 -16.84
CA LEU A 66 9.94 14.07 -16.05
C LEU A 66 10.89 13.03 -16.65
N SER A 67 11.96 12.73 -15.92
CA SER A 67 12.84 11.63 -16.31
C SER A 67 12.12 10.27 -16.17
N ILE A 68 12.43 9.33 -17.08
CA ILE A 68 11.72 8.04 -17.21
C ILE A 68 11.78 7.23 -15.90
N ILE A 69 12.94 7.22 -15.23
CA ILE A 69 13.17 6.37 -14.05
C ILE A 69 12.29 6.80 -12.86
N PRO A 70 12.27 8.07 -12.41
CA PRO A 70 11.34 8.57 -11.41
C PRO A 70 9.87 8.40 -11.81
N ALA A 71 9.49 8.68 -13.07
CA ALA A 71 8.11 8.52 -13.51
C ALA A 71 7.63 7.06 -13.36
N LEU A 72 8.41 6.09 -13.83
CA LEU A 72 8.11 4.66 -13.66
C LEU A 72 8.17 4.22 -12.20
N SER A 73 9.09 4.78 -11.41
CA SER A 73 9.20 4.49 -9.97
C SER A 73 7.96 4.96 -9.21
N ILE A 74 7.44 6.16 -9.51
CA ILE A 74 6.20 6.70 -8.95
C ILE A 74 5.03 5.78 -9.32
N LEU A 75 4.90 5.40 -10.60
CA LEU A 75 3.83 4.51 -11.05
C LEU A 75 3.85 3.15 -10.34
N LEU A 76 5.02 2.52 -10.28
CA LEU A 76 5.18 1.23 -9.61
C LEU A 76 4.88 1.35 -8.11
N PHE A 77 5.41 2.41 -7.47
CA PHE A 77 5.19 2.66 -6.06
C PHE A 77 3.71 2.89 -5.74
N VAL A 78 3.01 3.73 -6.50
CA VAL A 78 1.57 3.97 -6.35
C VAL A 78 0.79 2.67 -6.55
N HIS A 79 1.11 1.87 -7.58
CA HIS A 79 0.39 0.62 -7.85
C HIS A 79 0.55 -0.39 -6.71
N LEU A 80 1.79 -0.66 -6.29
CA LEU A 80 2.08 -1.66 -5.26
C LEU A 80 1.60 -1.21 -3.88
N SER A 81 1.81 0.06 -3.52
CA SER A 81 1.40 0.58 -2.21
C SER A 81 -0.11 0.67 -2.09
N SER A 82 -0.83 1.15 -3.12
CA SER A 82 -2.30 1.18 -3.10
C SER A 82 -2.89 -0.22 -3.08
N TRP A 83 -2.30 -1.19 -3.79
CA TRP A 83 -2.73 -2.59 -3.74
C TRP A 83 -2.56 -3.19 -2.33
N ALA A 84 -1.39 -3.01 -1.72
CA ALA A 84 -1.10 -3.51 -0.39
C ALA A 84 -2.00 -2.87 0.68
N VAL A 85 -2.13 -1.55 0.66
CA VAL A 85 -2.96 -0.80 1.62
C VAL A 85 -4.44 -1.14 1.43
N ALA A 86 -4.96 -1.19 0.21
CA ALA A 86 -6.35 -1.58 -0.03
C ALA A 86 -6.64 -3.01 0.46
N GLY A 87 -5.74 -3.96 0.22
CA GLY A 87 -5.86 -5.33 0.72
C GLY A 87 -5.95 -5.38 2.25
N LEU A 88 -5.10 -4.61 2.94
CA LEU A 88 -5.13 -4.51 4.39
C LEU A 88 -6.39 -3.82 4.91
N LEU A 89 -6.84 -2.72 4.29
CA LEU A 89 -8.05 -2.01 4.69
C LEU A 89 -9.29 -2.91 4.56
N TYR A 90 -9.42 -3.62 3.44
CA TYR A 90 -10.52 -4.58 3.24
C TYR A 90 -10.43 -5.75 4.22
N SER A 91 -9.24 -6.29 4.48
CA SER A 91 -9.04 -7.34 5.49
C SER A 91 -9.44 -6.87 6.89
N SER A 92 -9.00 -5.68 7.30
CA SER A 92 -9.35 -5.10 8.59
C SER A 92 -10.85 -4.84 8.72
N ARG A 93 -11.52 -4.39 7.65
CA ARG A 93 -12.95 -4.16 7.66
C ARG A 93 -13.76 -5.47 7.71
N LEU A 94 -13.46 -6.41 6.82
CA LEU A 94 -14.29 -7.60 6.58
C LEU A 94 -13.99 -8.76 7.52
N ILE A 95 -12.74 -8.89 7.98
CA ILE A 95 -12.32 -10.00 8.85
C ILE A 95 -12.26 -9.56 10.32
N GLN A 96 -11.82 -8.33 10.57
CA GLN A 96 -11.51 -7.85 11.92
C GLN A 96 -12.54 -6.84 12.47
N ASN A 97 -13.55 -6.45 11.67
CA ASN A 97 -14.59 -5.49 12.05
C ASN A 97 -14.03 -4.21 12.69
N VAL A 98 -12.93 -3.69 12.14
CA VAL A 98 -12.32 -2.46 12.64
C VAL A 98 -13.26 -1.27 12.41
N PRO A 99 -13.39 -0.34 13.39
CA PRO A 99 -14.23 0.84 13.22
C PRO A 99 -13.85 1.67 12.00
N ASN A 100 -14.87 2.20 11.31
CA ASN A 100 -14.68 2.99 10.08
C ASN A 100 -13.73 4.19 10.26
N TYR A 101 -13.78 4.87 11.41
CA TYR A 101 -12.91 6.03 11.66
C TYR A 101 -11.41 5.67 11.63
N THR A 102 -11.04 4.46 12.05
CA THR A 102 -9.64 4.00 12.03
C THR A 102 -9.18 3.75 10.59
N ILE A 103 -10.05 3.17 9.77
CA ILE A 103 -9.81 2.92 8.34
C ILE A 103 -9.63 4.25 7.60
N VAL A 104 -10.51 5.22 7.85
CA VAL A 104 -10.44 6.57 7.26
C VAL A 104 -9.15 7.27 7.67
N LEU A 105 -8.82 7.29 8.96
CA LEU A 105 -7.59 7.92 9.47
C LEU A 105 -6.34 7.33 8.81
N SER A 106 -6.25 6.00 8.74
CA SER A 106 -5.11 5.35 8.08
C SER A 106 -5.05 5.63 6.59
N SER A 107 -6.19 5.76 5.91
CA SER A 107 -6.24 6.12 4.49
C SER A 107 -5.74 7.56 4.27
N VAL A 108 -6.10 8.49 5.17
CA VAL A 108 -5.65 9.89 5.13
C VAL A 108 -4.14 9.99 5.39
N ILE A 109 -3.64 9.30 6.42
CA ILE A 109 -2.20 9.26 6.73
C ILE A 109 -1.40 8.70 5.54
N PHE A 110 -1.89 7.61 4.93
CA PHE A 110 -1.28 7.03 3.75
C PHE A 110 -1.23 8.03 2.58
N ALA A 111 -2.36 8.67 2.26
CA ALA A 111 -2.43 9.65 1.19
C ALA A 111 -1.47 10.84 1.43
N PHE A 112 -1.41 11.33 2.67
CA PHE A 112 -0.51 12.42 3.04
C PHE A 112 0.96 12.07 2.80
N PHE A 113 1.45 10.93 3.33
CA PHE A 113 2.84 10.54 3.15
C PHE A 113 3.16 10.21 1.69
N LEU A 114 2.25 9.55 0.98
CA LEU A 114 2.44 9.25 -0.44
C LEU A 114 2.60 10.54 -1.25
N LEU A 115 1.70 11.51 -1.07
CA LEU A 115 1.79 12.80 -1.77
C LEU A 115 3.05 13.55 -1.38
N PHE A 116 3.38 13.62 -0.09
CA PHE A 116 4.58 14.30 0.40
C PHE A 116 5.85 13.75 -0.27
N PHE A 117 6.06 12.43 -0.25
CA PHE A 117 7.27 11.83 -0.83
C PHE A 117 7.30 11.85 -2.36
N VAL A 118 6.13 11.78 -3.02
CA VAL A 118 6.06 12.00 -4.48
C VAL A 118 6.47 13.44 -4.81
N CYS A 119 5.94 14.44 -4.10
CA CYS A 119 6.34 15.84 -4.30
C CYS A 119 7.85 16.02 -4.09
N VAL A 120 8.41 15.51 -2.98
CA VAL A 120 9.85 15.58 -2.71
C VAL A 120 10.65 14.89 -3.82
N SER A 121 10.22 13.71 -4.28
CA SER A 121 10.88 12.99 -5.37
C SER A 121 10.89 13.79 -6.68
N LEU A 122 9.82 14.53 -6.99
CA LEU A 122 9.72 15.35 -8.19
C LEU A 122 10.62 16.59 -8.09
N PHE A 123 10.58 17.32 -6.97
CA PHE A 123 11.40 18.53 -6.79
C PHE A 123 12.90 18.25 -6.72
N THR A 124 13.30 17.03 -6.38
CA THR A 124 14.72 16.64 -6.23
C THR A 124 15.22 15.76 -7.38
N ASP A 125 14.36 15.40 -8.33
CA ASP A 125 14.60 14.39 -9.38
C ASP A 125 15.25 13.09 -8.83
N ASN A 126 14.86 12.71 -7.61
CA ASN A 126 15.49 11.60 -6.90
C ASN A 126 14.44 10.60 -6.40
N TRP A 127 14.27 9.54 -7.18
CA TRP A 127 13.33 8.46 -6.90
C TRP A 127 13.58 7.76 -5.54
N LYS A 128 14.80 7.83 -4.98
CA LYS A 128 15.15 7.17 -3.72
C LYS A 128 14.32 7.70 -2.55
N PHE A 129 13.80 8.92 -2.63
CA PHE A 129 12.88 9.46 -1.62
C PHE A 129 11.57 8.67 -1.52
N LEU A 130 11.13 7.99 -2.59
CA LEU A 130 9.97 7.09 -2.52
C LEU A 130 10.21 5.91 -1.57
N LEU A 131 11.46 5.45 -1.43
CA LEU A 131 11.80 4.40 -0.48
C LEU A 131 11.65 4.88 0.97
N ALA A 132 11.88 6.17 1.23
CA ALA A 132 11.68 6.78 2.54
C ALA A 132 10.19 6.89 2.94
N ALA A 133 9.26 6.71 1.98
CA ALA A 133 7.84 6.58 2.26
C ALA A 133 7.47 5.20 2.84
N ILE A 134 8.30 4.17 2.65
CA ILE A 134 8.01 2.81 3.11
C ILE A 134 7.84 2.73 4.63
N PRO A 135 8.76 3.25 5.48
CA PRO A 135 8.62 3.18 6.93
C PRO A 135 7.31 3.78 7.50
N PRO A 136 6.90 5.03 7.17
CA PRO A 136 5.66 5.59 7.71
C PRO A 136 4.42 4.84 7.21
N ILE A 137 4.41 4.35 5.97
CA ILE A 137 3.31 3.54 5.43
C ILE A 137 3.21 2.21 6.18
N LEU A 138 4.35 1.51 6.38
CA LEU A 138 4.38 0.28 7.16
C LEU A 138 3.94 0.51 8.61
N MET A 139 4.43 1.56 9.26
CA MET A 139 4.05 1.89 10.64
C MET A 139 2.54 2.09 10.76
N ASN A 140 1.92 2.84 9.85
CA ASN A 140 0.46 3.03 9.79
C ASN A 140 -0.28 1.69 9.68
N THR A 141 0.19 0.79 8.81
CA THR A 141 -0.42 -0.54 8.66
C THR A 141 -0.26 -1.43 9.90
N ILE A 142 0.90 -1.37 10.58
CA ILE A 142 1.15 -2.12 11.80
C ILE A 142 0.24 -1.64 12.93
N ILE A 143 0.09 -0.32 13.09
CA ILE A 143 -0.83 0.26 14.08
C ILE A 143 -2.26 -0.23 13.81
N MET A 144 -2.71 -0.21 12.56
CA MET A 144 -4.03 -0.71 12.19
C MET A 144 -4.22 -2.17 12.61
N VAL A 145 -3.26 -3.05 12.30
CA VAL A 145 -3.34 -4.46 12.68
C VAL A 145 -3.36 -4.64 14.19
N ILE A 146 -2.60 -3.84 14.94
CA ILE A 146 -2.59 -3.89 16.42
C ILE A 146 -3.95 -3.45 16.98
N VAL A 147 -4.50 -2.34 16.49
CA VAL A 147 -5.82 -1.83 16.88
C VAL A 147 -6.90 -2.86 16.57
N ALA A 148 -6.84 -3.47 15.40
CA ALA A 148 -7.77 -4.49 14.96
C ALA A 148 -7.75 -5.74 15.84
N ARG A 149 -6.54 -6.21 16.20
CA ARG A 149 -6.38 -7.32 17.16
C ARG A 149 -6.89 -6.97 18.54
N LYS A 150 -6.69 -5.73 19.01
CA LYS A 150 -7.23 -5.26 20.29
C LYS A 150 -8.76 -5.24 20.28
N ALA A 151 -9.38 -4.72 19.21
CA ALA A 151 -10.83 -4.68 19.06
C ALA A 151 -11.43 -6.10 19.10
N LYS A 152 -10.84 -7.06 18.36
CA LYS A 152 -11.29 -8.47 18.38
C LYS A 152 -11.16 -9.13 19.76
N ARG A 153 -10.13 -8.78 20.53
CA ARG A 153 -9.96 -9.30 21.91
C ARG A 153 -10.95 -8.69 22.88
N ALA A 154 -11.31 -7.42 22.70
CA ALA A 154 -12.24 -6.71 23.58
C ALA A 154 -13.70 -7.16 23.39
N ASN A 155 -14.09 -7.60 22.19
CA ASN A 155 -15.40 -8.19 21.92
C ASN A 155 -15.27 -9.49 21.11
N PRO A 156 -14.98 -10.63 21.76
CA PRO A 156 -14.74 -11.90 21.07
C PRO A 156 -15.98 -12.50 20.41
N ASN A 157 -17.18 -12.08 20.82
CA ASN A 157 -18.45 -12.68 20.39
C ASN A 157 -19.24 -11.82 19.39
N GLY A 158 -18.79 -10.59 19.08
CA GLY A 158 -19.34 -9.82 17.97
C GLY A 158 -20.85 -9.52 18.06
N ASN A 159 -21.40 -9.40 19.27
CA ASN A 159 -22.77 -8.89 19.42
C ASN A 159 -22.72 -7.38 19.20
N GLY A 160 -23.05 -6.97 17.97
CA GLY A 160 -23.20 -5.57 17.61
C GLY A 160 -24.41 -4.95 18.33
N THR A 161 -24.15 -3.85 19.03
CA THR A 161 -25.12 -2.77 19.20
C THR A 161 -24.91 -1.78 18.06
#